data_AF-A0A415ICR7-F1
#
_entry.id   AF-A0A415ICR7-F1
#
_cell.length_a   1.000
_cell.length_b   1.000
_cell.length_c   1.000
_cell.angle_alpha   90.00
_cell.angle_beta   90.00
_cell.angle_gamma   90.00
#
_symmetry.space_group_name_H-M   'P 1'
#
loop_
_entity.id
_entity.type
_entity.pdbx_description
1 polymer ?
#
loop_
_entity_poly.entity_id
_entity_poly.type
_entity_poly.pdbx_seq_one_letter_code
_entity_poly.pdbx_strand_id
1 'polypeptide(L)'
;MKSLTSFAKRSAQLAAGFVCAIALAAGVPTVAGAQVLTTDNVCGKTADARGITAENLPDIDATNALVMGKDGTVYYARGADEQVKIASITKVMTAILTVENCKMDEKATVSNAAATVGNSTAGLLEGDELTVKQALRGLMIPSGNDAAIVLAEYVGKKIDPKTKDAEATFVKAMNERAKKLGCTGTLFENPHGLDFDEWAGDMHSTAHDVALMMQEAMKNDTIREVVASEDSWIEVTGADGTDHSHSMDTHNYLRLFGGFCGRDSGIGPA
;
A
#
# COMPACT_ATOMS: atom_id res chain seq x y z
N MET A 1 43.70 28.70 60.74
CA MET A 1 42.61 29.69 60.53
C MET A 1 42.72 30.17 59.09
N LYS A 2 41.62 30.02 58.30
CA LYS A 2 41.45 30.30 56.85
C LYS A 2 42.12 29.29 55.91
N SER A 3 41.49 28.71 54.88
CA SER A 3 40.09 28.68 54.41
C SER A 3 40.08 27.69 53.22
N LEU A 4 39.48 26.50 53.31
CA LEU A 4 38.12 26.21 52.81
C LEU A 4 37.75 26.87 51.46
N THR A 5 38.56 26.72 50.40
CA THR A 5 38.13 27.02 49.02
C THR A 5 38.91 26.19 48.00
N SER A 6 38.55 24.91 47.82
CA SER A 6 39.05 24.11 46.68
C SER A 6 38.16 22.91 46.34
N PHE A 7 37.35 22.42 47.28
CA PHE A 7 36.51 21.24 47.04
C PHE A 7 35.06 21.52 46.57
N ALA A 8 34.64 22.78 46.42
CA ALA A 8 33.26 23.15 46.09
C ALA A 8 33.00 23.48 44.60
N LYS A 9 33.94 23.17 43.68
CA LYS A 9 33.76 23.39 42.22
C LYS A 9 34.00 22.17 41.34
N ARG A 10 33.99 20.95 41.90
CA ARG A 10 34.02 19.69 41.12
C ARG A 10 32.90 18.70 41.47
N SER A 11 31.90 19.12 42.24
CA SER A 11 30.78 18.28 42.70
C SER A 11 29.41 18.68 42.12
N ALA A 12 29.36 19.57 41.12
CA ALA A 12 28.12 20.02 40.48
C ALA A 12 27.93 19.51 39.04
N GLN A 13 28.64 18.46 38.62
CA GLN A 13 28.51 17.85 37.28
C GLN A 13 28.35 16.32 37.29
N LEU A 14 28.01 15.72 38.44
CA LEU A 14 27.78 14.28 38.57
C LEU A 14 26.47 13.92 39.29
N ALA A 15 25.49 14.83 39.25
CA ALA A 15 24.14 14.63 39.78
C ALA A 15 23.03 14.95 38.76
N ALA A 16 23.32 14.73 37.47
CA ALA A 16 22.35 14.76 36.37
C ALA A 16 22.47 13.51 35.47
N GLY A 17 22.86 12.39 36.08
CA GLY A 17 23.16 11.13 35.38
C GLY A 17 22.58 9.90 36.06
N PHE A 18 21.44 10.04 36.74
CA PHE A 18 20.73 8.90 37.39
C PHE A 18 19.20 9.11 37.46
N VAL A 19 18.60 9.73 36.43
CA VAL A 19 17.13 9.74 36.24
C VAL A 19 16.71 9.22 34.85
N CYS A 20 17.64 8.81 33.99
CA CYS A 20 17.36 8.21 32.67
C CYS A 20 17.72 6.72 32.57
N ALA A 21 17.52 5.95 33.64
CA ALA A 21 17.82 4.51 33.64
C ALA A 21 16.73 3.63 34.28
N ILE A 22 15.48 4.12 34.41
CA ILE A 22 14.30 3.32 34.78
C ILE A 22 13.08 3.73 33.93
N ALA A 23 13.26 3.80 32.62
CA ALA A 23 12.16 3.85 31.65
C ALA A 23 12.43 2.94 30.44
N LEU A 24 13.20 1.86 30.65
CA LEU A 24 13.57 0.86 29.63
C LEU A 24 13.09 -0.56 30.01
N ALA A 25 12.09 -0.66 30.88
CA ALA A 25 11.51 -1.94 31.28
C ALA A 25 9.99 -1.80 31.49
N ALA A 26 9.24 -1.74 30.39
CA ALA A 26 7.87 -2.28 30.26
C ALA A 26 7.28 -2.00 28.87
N GLY A 27 8.09 -2.11 27.81
CA GLY A 27 7.54 -2.45 26.50
C GLY A 27 7.46 -3.96 26.44
N VAL A 28 6.53 -4.57 27.18
CA VAL A 28 6.15 -5.94 26.83
C VAL A 28 5.67 -5.81 25.38
N PRO A 29 6.24 -6.51 24.39
CA PRO A 29 5.58 -6.58 23.10
C PRO A 29 4.18 -7.08 23.43
N THR A 30 3.18 -6.21 23.29
CA THR A 30 1.81 -6.68 23.24
C THR A 30 1.83 -7.63 22.07
N VAL A 31 1.81 -8.92 22.37
CA VAL A 31 1.46 -9.92 21.38
C VAL A 31 0.13 -9.39 20.86
N ALA A 32 0.12 -8.89 19.61
CA ALA A 32 -1.11 -8.65 18.91
C ALA A 32 -1.72 -10.05 18.77
N GLY A 33 -2.41 -10.46 19.83
CA GLY A 33 -3.17 -11.68 19.84
C GLY A 33 -4.41 -11.39 19.03
N ALA A 34 -4.75 -12.31 18.15
CA ALA A 34 -5.97 -12.24 17.39
C ALA A 34 -7.12 -11.94 18.35
N GLN A 35 -7.89 -10.91 18.00
CA GLN A 35 -8.92 -10.37 18.88
C GLN A 35 -10.28 -10.79 18.34
N VAL A 36 -11.07 -11.40 19.21
CA VAL A 36 -12.49 -11.57 19.00
C VAL A 36 -13.22 -10.39 19.61
N LEU A 37 -13.86 -9.58 18.77
CA LEU A 37 -14.57 -8.38 19.20
C LEU A 37 -16.08 -8.53 18.96
N THR A 38 -16.86 -8.58 20.05
CA THR A 38 -18.34 -8.64 19.95
C THR A 38 -18.97 -7.33 19.46
N THR A 39 -18.17 -6.27 19.37
CA THR A 39 -18.50 -4.98 18.77
C THR A 39 -18.38 -4.97 17.25
N ASP A 40 -17.78 -5.99 16.64
CA ASP A 40 -17.68 -6.10 15.18
C ASP A 40 -19.07 -6.11 14.55
N ASN A 41 -19.20 -5.46 13.39
CA ASN A 41 -20.43 -5.45 12.63
C ASN A 41 -20.55 -6.74 11.80
N VAL A 42 -21.66 -7.45 11.96
CA VAL A 42 -22.03 -8.63 11.17
C VAL A 42 -23.37 -8.36 10.49
N CYS A 43 -23.34 -8.18 9.18
CA CYS A 43 -24.48 -7.81 8.32
C CYS A 43 -25.38 -6.71 8.92
N GLY A 44 -24.79 -5.56 9.24
CA GLY A 44 -25.51 -4.32 9.61
C GLY A 44 -25.77 -4.12 11.11
N LYS A 45 -25.38 -5.05 11.98
CA LYS A 45 -25.53 -4.95 13.44
C LYS A 45 -24.28 -5.48 14.14
N THR A 46 -24.01 -5.05 15.38
CA THR A 46 -22.94 -5.64 16.16
C THR A 46 -23.20 -7.13 16.41
N ALA A 47 -22.13 -7.92 16.54
CA ALA A 47 -22.22 -9.35 16.83
C ALA A 47 -23.03 -9.63 18.10
N ASP A 48 -22.83 -8.83 19.15
CA ASP A 48 -23.58 -8.92 20.41
C ASP A 48 -25.09 -8.68 20.20
N ALA A 49 -25.47 -7.66 19.42
CA ALA A 49 -26.87 -7.38 19.10
C ALA A 49 -27.53 -8.46 18.23
N ARG A 50 -26.74 -9.36 17.63
CA ARG A 50 -27.21 -10.54 16.89
C ARG A 50 -27.17 -11.82 17.73
N GLY A 51 -26.68 -11.76 18.97
CA GLY A 51 -26.48 -12.93 19.82
C GLY A 51 -25.40 -13.88 19.30
N ILE A 52 -24.43 -13.37 18.53
CA ILE A 52 -23.30 -14.18 18.05
C ILE A 52 -22.29 -14.28 19.19
N THR A 53 -22.00 -15.52 19.61
CA THR A 53 -21.02 -15.80 20.65
C THR A 53 -19.59 -15.61 20.13
N ALA A 54 -18.65 -15.27 21.01
CA ALA A 54 -17.25 -15.03 20.67
C ALA A 54 -16.60 -16.20 19.90
N GLU A 55 -16.92 -17.44 20.26
CA GLU A 55 -16.48 -18.66 19.58
C GLU A 55 -16.90 -18.76 18.09
N ASN A 56 -17.91 -17.99 17.67
CA ASN A 56 -18.42 -17.95 16.30
C ASN A 56 -18.01 -16.67 15.54
N LEU A 57 -17.13 -15.86 16.13
CA LEU A 57 -16.58 -14.66 15.50
C LEU A 57 -15.18 -14.92 14.93
N PRO A 58 -14.79 -14.17 13.89
CA PRO A 58 -13.46 -14.31 13.32
C PRO A 58 -12.40 -13.86 14.32
N ASP A 59 -11.43 -14.74 14.52
CA ASP A 59 -10.23 -14.46 15.31
C ASP A 59 -9.17 -13.85 14.37
N ILE A 60 -9.05 -12.52 14.39
CA ILE A 60 -8.16 -11.79 13.49
C ILE A 60 -7.33 -10.73 14.24
N ASP A 61 -6.08 -10.58 13.81
CA ASP A 61 -5.16 -9.55 14.30
C ASP A 61 -5.44 -8.16 13.70
N ALA A 62 -6.09 -8.12 12.53
CA ALA A 62 -6.35 -6.88 11.82
C ALA A 62 -7.24 -5.95 12.66
N THR A 63 -6.77 -4.71 12.83
CA THR A 63 -7.52 -3.64 13.50
C THR A 63 -8.64 -3.10 12.63
N ASN A 64 -8.49 -3.18 11.30
CA ASN A 64 -9.44 -2.67 10.32
C ASN A 64 -9.69 -3.75 9.26
N ALA A 65 -10.95 -4.13 9.07
CA ALA A 65 -11.33 -5.21 8.17
C ALA A 65 -12.74 -5.01 7.61
N LEU A 66 -12.96 -5.48 6.39
CA LEU A 66 -14.28 -5.50 5.75
C LEU A 66 -14.40 -6.75 4.87
N VAL A 67 -15.57 -7.40 4.91
CA VAL A 67 -15.98 -8.41 3.93
C VAL A 67 -17.24 -7.90 3.23
N MET A 68 -17.15 -7.70 1.93
CA MET A 68 -18.22 -7.12 1.12
C MET A 68 -18.51 -7.98 -0.11
N GLY A 69 -19.79 -8.17 -0.40
CA GLY A 69 -20.26 -8.81 -1.62
C GLY A 69 -20.05 -7.95 -2.87
N LYS A 70 -20.10 -8.60 -4.03
CA LYS A 70 -20.05 -7.92 -5.34
C LYS A 70 -21.18 -6.89 -5.54
N ASP A 71 -22.27 -7.03 -4.81
CA ASP A 71 -23.45 -6.16 -4.80
C ASP A 71 -23.34 -5.00 -3.80
N GLY A 72 -22.23 -4.90 -3.07
CA GLY A 72 -22.02 -3.92 -2.00
C GLY A 72 -22.56 -4.36 -0.64
N THR A 73 -23.12 -5.56 -0.51
CA THR A 73 -23.59 -6.05 0.79
C THR A 73 -22.42 -6.29 1.73
N VAL A 74 -22.35 -5.55 2.84
CA VAL A 74 -21.34 -5.75 3.89
C VAL A 74 -21.74 -6.91 4.79
N TYR A 75 -20.91 -7.96 4.81
CA TYR A 75 -21.12 -9.15 5.64
C TYR A 75 -20.43 -9.05 7.00
N TYR A 76 -19.25 -8.44 7.03
CA TYR A 76 -18.45 -8.23 8.23
C TYR A 76 -17.70 -6.90 8.14
N ALA A 77 -17.57 -6.19 9.26
CA ALA A 77 -16.77 -4.98 9.36
C ALA A 77 -16.18 -4.81 10.77
N ARG A 78 -14.92 -4.40 10.83
CA ARG A 78 -14.19 -3.96 12.04
C ARG A 78 -13.45 -2.68 11.72
N GLY A 79 -13.65 -1.61 12.48
CA GLY A 79 -12.98 -0.32 12.26
C GLY A 79 -13.04 0.16 10.80
N ALA A 80 -14.09 -0.19 10.06
CA ALA A 80 -14.01 -0.21 8.59
C ALA A 80 -13.93 1.17 7.95
N ASP A 81 -14.36 2.21 8.66
CA ASP A 81 -14.35 3.61 8.23
C ASP A 81 -13.23 4.43 8.91
N GLU A 82 -12.35 3.79 9.69
CA GLU A 82 -11.20 4.47 10.28
C GLU A 82 -10.12 4.68 9.23
N GLN A 83 -9.53 5.89 9.24
CA GLN A 83 -8.45 6.26 8.33
C GLN A 83 -7.14 5.65 8.81
N VAL A 84 -6.53 4.82 7.97
CA VAL A 84 -5.26 4.14 8.23
C VAL A 84 -4.39 4.16 6.99
N LYS A 85 -3.08 4.03 7.20
CA LYS A 85 -2.11 3.83 6.12
C LYS A 85 -2.34 2.46 5.50
N ILE A 86 -2.45 2.40 4.17
CA ILE A 86 -2.76 1.16 3.42
C ILE A 86 -1.57 0.58 2.66
N ALA A 87 -0.40 1.22 2.75
CA ALA A 87 0.82 0.83 2.06
C ALA A 87 0.55 0.48 0.56
N SER A 88 1.11 -0.62 0.06
CA SER A 88 1.01 -1.00 -1.36
C SER A 88 -0.40 -1.16 -1.91
N ILE A 89 -1.44 -1.38 -1.10
CA ILE A 89 -2.84 -1.47 -1.59
C ILE A 89 -3.23 -0.25 -2.43
N THR A 90 -2.54 0.89 -2.23
CA THR A 90 -2.54 2.07 -3.10
C THR A 90 -2.48 1.75 -4.60
N LYS A 91 -1.69 0.74 -4.99
CA LYS A 91 -1.47 0.32 -6.37
C LYS A 91 -2.73 -0.18 -7.07
N VAL A 92 -3.78 -0.54 -6.33
CA VAL A 92 -5.11 -0.85 -6.90
C VAL A 92 -5.67 0.34 -7.65
N MET A 93 -5.59 1.55 -7.08
CA MET A 93 -6.01 2.77 -7.78
C MET A 93 -5.13 3.05 -9.00
N THR A 94 -3.82 2.79 -8.90
CA THR A 94 -2.88 2.91 -10.01
C THR A 94 -3.27 1.97 -11.17
N ALA A 95 -3.62 0.73 -10.86
CA ALA A 95 -4.12 -0.24 -11.85
C ALA A 95 -5.44 0.21 -12.50
N ILE A 96 -6.40 0.70 -11.71
CA ILE A 96 -7.70 1.21 -12.21
C ILE A 96 -7.46 2.34 -13.22
N LEU A 97 -6.70 3.37 -12.85
CA LEU A 97 -6.45 4.49 -13.76
C LEU A 97 -5.68 4.07 -15.00
N THR A 98 -4.76 3.12 -14.87
CA THR A 98 -4.00 2.59 -16.02
C THR A 98 -4.93 1.97 -17.06
N VAL A 99 -5.81 1.05 -16.66
CA VAL A 99 -6.71 0.37 -17.61
C VAL A 99 -7.82 1.29 -18.14
N GLU A 100 -8.13 2.38 -17.44
CA GLU A 100 -9.08 3.40 -17.91
C GLU A 100 -8.48 4.35 -18.95
N ASN A 101 -7.15 4.55 -18.97
CA ASN A 101 -6.51 5.61 -19.75
C ASN A 101 -5.51 5.12 -20.82
N CYS A 102 -5.15 3.83 -20.81
CA CYS A 102 -4.15 3.27 -21.71
C CYS A 102 -4.64 2.01 -22.42
N LYS A 103 -4.14 1.78 -23.64
CA LYS A 103 -4.16 0.43 -24.23
C LYS A 103 -2.98 -0.38 -23.69
N MET A 104 -3.21 -1.68 -23.56
CA MET A 104 -2.26 -2.59 -22.91
C MET A 104 -1.00 -2.87 -23.75
N ASP A 105 -1.05 -2.63 -25.06
CA ASP A 105 0.04 -2.78 -26.02
C ASP A 105 0.86 -1.50 -26.23
N GLU A 106 0.41 -0.37 -25.66
CA GLU A 106 1.20 0.86 -25.65
C GLU A 106 2.50 0.64 -24.88
N LYS A 107 3.56 1.33 -25.30
CA LYS A 107 4.88 1.24 -24.68
C LYS A 107 5.15 2.44 -23.78
N ALA A 108 5.76 2.16 -22.64
CA ALA A 108 6.29 3.14 -21.69
C ALA A 108 7.79 2.93 -21.52
N THR A 109 8.51 4.02 -21.27
CA THR A 109 9.95 3.99 -20.98
C THR A 109 10.17 4.25 -19.50
N VAL A 110 11.04 3.48 -18.88
CA VAL A 110 11.38 3.59 -17.47
C VAL A 110 12.27 4.82 -17.25
N SER A 111 11.83 5.75 -16.41
CA SER A 111 12.60 6.93 -16.02
C SER A 111 13.66 6.58 -14.96
N ASN A 112 14.65 7.46 -14.78
CA ASN A 112 15.58 7.34 -13.65
C ASN A 112 14.83 7.30 -12.30
N ALA A 113 13.83 8.19 -12.12
CA ALA A 113 13.03 8.26 -10.90
C ALA A 113 12.33 6.93 -10.60
N ALA A 114 11.74 6.29 -11.62
CA ALA A 114 11.13 4.97 -11.48
C ALA A 114 12.16 3.91 -11.09
N ALA A 115 13.32 3.88 -11.74
CA ALA A 115 14.36 2.89 -11.47
C ALA A 115 15.00 3.04 -10.07
N THR A 116 14.94 4.22 -9.46
CA THR A 116 15.61 4.52 -8.18
C THR A 116 14.70 4.62 -6.96
N VAL A 117 13.38 4.43 -7.10
CA VAL A 117 12.40 4.55 -5.98
C VAL A 117 12.65 3.59 -4.81
N GLY A 118 13.22 2.41 -5.08
CA GLY A 118 13.56 1.41 -4.06
C GLY A 118 12.38 0.64 -3.46
N ASN A 119 12.68 -0.18 -2.44
CA ASN A 119 11.78 -1.17 -1.82
C ASN A 119 11.31 -2.24 -2.83
N SER A 120 10.04 -2.66 -2.80
CA SER A 120 9.50 -3.64 -3.73
C SER A 120 9.63 -3.17 -5.18
N THR A 121 10.14 -4.03 -6.05
CA THR A 121 10.54 -3.69 -7.43
C THR A 121 10.23 -4.85 -8.38
N ALA A 122 9.93 -4.53 -9.64
CA ALA A 122 9.88 -5.48 -10.74
C ALA A 122 11.24 -5.63 -11.47
N GLY A 123 12.31 -5.04 -10.93
CA GLY A 123 13.67 -5.08 -11.47
C GLY A 123 13.94 -4.07 -12.59
N LEU A 124 13.04 -3.12 -12.83
CA LEU A 124 13.10 -2.25 -14.00
C LEU A 124 14.32 -1.31 -13.94
N LEU A 125 15.03 -1.19 -15.06
CA LEU A 125 16.20 -0.34 -15.20
C LEU A 125 15.88 0.92 -15.99
N GLU A 126 16.60 2.01 -15.73
CA GLU A 126 16.42 3.25 -16.49
C GLU A 126 16.61 3.01 -18.00
N GLY A 127 15.65 3.51 -18.77
CA GLY A 127 15.65 3.37 -20.23
C GLY A 127 15.08 2.04 -20.74
N ASP A 128 14.73 1.09 -19.86
CA ASP A 128 13.95 -0.08 -20.26
C ASP A 128 12.63 0.39 -20.91
N GLU A 129 12.22 -0.28 -21.98
CA GLU A 129 10.94 -0.10 -22.66
C GLU A 129 10.09 -1.36 -22.48
N LEU A 130 8.86 -1.17 -22.00
CA LEU A 130 7.91 -2.25 -21.76
C LEU A 130 6.49 -1.82 -22.10
N THR A 131 5.65 -2.80 -22.41
CA THR A 131 4.22 -2.55 -22.63
C THR A 131 3.53 -2.18 -21.33
N VAL A 132 2.42 -1.43 -21.42
CA VAL A 132 1.56 -1.12 -20.27
C VAL A 132 1.08 -2.40 -19.58
N LYS A 133 0.81 -3.49 -20.31
CA LYS A 133 0.47 -4.80 -19.71
C LYS A 133 1.61 -5.36 -18.85
N GLN A 134 2.85 -5.27 -19.34
CA GLN A 134 4.03 -5.74 -18.59
C GLN A 134 4.26 -4.87 -17.35
N ALA A 135 4.13 -3.55 -17.47
CA ALA A 135 4.19 -2.64 -16.32
C ALA A 135 3.07 -2.96 -15.30
N LEU A 136 1.84 -3.24 -15.74
CA LEU A 136 0.74 -3.64 -14.85
C LEU A 136 1.02 -4.98 -14.15
N ARG A 137 1.71 -5.92 -14.81
CA ARG A 137 2.18 -7.17 -14.17
C ARG A 137 3.26 -6.88 -13.12
N GLY A 138 4.24 -6.04 -13.45
CA GLY A 138 5.26 -5.56 -12.51
C GLY A 138 4.66 -4.80 -11.32
N LEU A 139 3.54 -4.11 -11.51
CA LEU A 139 2.80 -3.44 -10.45
C LEU A 139 2.14 -4.45 -9.50
N MET A 140 1.41 -5.44 -10.04
CA MET A 140 0.48 -6.26 -9.25
C MET A 140 1.08 -7.57 -8.73
N ILE A 141 2.16 -8.09 -9.33
CA ILE A 141 2.72 -9.41 -8.98
C ILE A 141 3.82 -9.29 -7.90
N PRO A 142 4.90 -8.50 -8.11
CA PRO A 142 5.90 -8.24 -7.09
C PRO A 142 5.61 -6.98 -6.25
N SER A 143 4.46 -6.31 -6.46
CA SER A 143 4.14 -5.02 -5.84
C SER A 143 5.18 -3.93 -6.19
N GLY A 144 5.67 -3.91 -7.43
CA GLY A 144 6.78 -3.07 -7.88
C GLY A 144 6.45 -1.57 -7.82
N ASN A 145 7.24 -0.82 -7.05
CA ASN A 145 7.13 0.63 -6.93
C ASN A 145 7.65 1.33 -8.20
N ASP A 146 8.68 0.76 -8.81
CA ASP A 146 9.21 1.16 -10.12
C ASP A 146 8.10 1.15 -11.18
N ALA A 147 7.37 0.04 -11.30
CA ALA A 147 6.23 -0.08 -12.20
C ALA A 147 5.11 0.93 -11.88
N ALA A 148 4.88 1.25 -10.60
CA ALA A 148 3.90 2.26 -10.21
C ALA A 148 4.27 3.66 -10.70
N ILE A 149 5.55 4.06 -10.58
CA ILE A 149 6.03 5.35 -11.09
C ILE A 149 5.97 5.37 -12.63
N VAL A 150 6.40 4.29 -13.31
CA VAL A 150 6.31 4.20 -14.79
C VAL A 150 4.87 4.44 -15.25
N LEU A 151 3.91 3.75 -14.64
CA LEU A 151 2.49 3.89 -14.99
C LEU A 151 1.96 5.28 -14.64
N ALA A 152 2.33 5.83 -13.49
CA ALA A 152 1.91 7.17 -13.09
C ALA A 152 2.42 8.25 -14.05
N GLU A 153 3.71 8.22 -14.40
CA GLU A 153 4.28 9.15 -15.37
C GLU A 153 3.64 9.01 -16.76
N TYR A 154 3.44 7.77 -17.21
CA TYR A 154 2.87 7.50 -18.53
C TYR A 154 1.42 7.97 -18.63
N VAL A 155 0.58 7.54 -17.68
CA VAL A 155 -0.85 7.91 -17.63
C VAL A 155 -1.00 9.41 -17.34
N GLY A 156 -0.18 9.98 -16.45
CA GLY A 156 -0.18 11.41 -16.16
C GLY A 156 0.03 12.28 -17.41
N LYS A 157 0.99 11.90 -18.27
CA LYS A 157 1.20 12.56 -19.57
C LYS A 157 0.04 12.37 -20.54
N LYS A 158 -0.69 11.24 -20.48
CA LYS A 158 -1.89 11.05 -21.30
C LYS A 158 -3.06 11.92 -20.82
N ILE A 159 -3.23 12.04 -19.50
CA ILE A 159 -4.27 12.86 -18.88
C ILE A 159 -4.04 14.34 -19.20
N ASP A 160 -2.82 14.83 -19.03
CA ASP A 160 -2.42 16.18 -19.43
C ASP A 160 -1.10 16.16 -20.22
N PRO A 161 -1.15 16.17 -21.57
CA PRO A 161 0.04 16.19 -22.41
C PRO A 161 0.95 17.41 -22.24
N LYS A 162 0.49 18.46 -21.56
CA LYS A 162 1.28 19.69 -21.30
C LYS A 162 1.81 19.74 -19.87
N THR A 163 1.56 18.72 -19.07
CA THR A 163 2.01 18.70 -17.69
C THR A 163 3.53 18.75 -17.60
N LYS A 164 4.02 19.49 -16.60
CA LYS A 164 5.44 19.49 -16.23
C LYS A 164 5.75 18.45 -15.16
N ASP A 165 4.71 17.91 -14.54
CA ASP A 165 4.78 16.95 -13.44
C ASP A 165 3.69 15.90 -13.64
N ALA A 166 4.07 14.84 -14.35
CA ALA A 166 3.15 13.78 -14.73
C ALA A 166 2.69 12.96 -13.53
N GLU A 167 3.58 12.72 -12.56
CA GLU A 167 3.22 11.99 -11.35
C GLU A 167 2.22 12.78 -10.49
N ALA A 168 2.43 14.08 -10.26
CA ALA A 168 1.46 14.91 -9.55
C ALA A 168 0.12 14.98 -10.28
N THR A 169 0.15 14.99 -11.62
CA THR A 169 -1.06 14.93 -12.46
C THR A 169 -1.81 13.61 -12.24
N PHE A 170 -1.07 12.51 -12.15
CA PHE A 170 -1.62 11.19 -11.88
C PHE A 170 -2.21 11.08 -10.47
N VAL A 171 -1.49 11.53 -9.43
CA VAL A 171 -1.96 11.55 -8.04
C VAL A 171 -3.22 12.40 -7.89
N LYS A 172 -3.31 13.54 -8.59
CA LYS A 172 -4.55 14.33 -8.66
C LYS A 172 -5.70 13.50 -9.26
N ALA A 173 -5.45 12.76 -10.34
CA ALA A 173 -6.43 11.88 -10.94
C ALA A 173 -6.84 10.71 -10.01
N MET A 174 -5.90 10.15 -9.22
CA MET A 174 -6.20 9.12 -8.22
C MET A 174 -7.22 9.62 -7.20
N ASN A 175 -7.01 10.82 -6.66
CA ASN A 175 -7.93 11.43 -5.70
C ASN A 175 -9.28 11.81 -6.32
N GLU A 176 -9.29 12.32 -7.55
CA GLU A 176 -10.53 12.58 -8.28
C GLU A 176 -11.33 11.30 -8.55
N ARG A 177 -10.63 10.19 -8.86
CA ARG A 177 -11.26 8.89 -9.10
C ARG A 177 -11.78 8.27 -7.81
N ALA A 178 -11.03 8.36 -6.71
CA ALA A 178 -11.47 7.97 -5.38
C ALA A 178 -12.78 8.65 -4.99
N LYS A 179 -12.86 9.98 -5.16
CA LYS A 179 -14.09 10.74 -4.91
C LYS A 179 -15.27 10.27 -5.76
N LYS A 180 -15.04 9.96 -7.04
CA LYS A 180 -16.09 9.43 -7.95
C LYS A 180 -16.56 8.02 -7.55
N LEU A 181 -15.71 7.21 -6.94
CA LEU A 181 -16.05 5.88 -6.41
C LEU A 181 -16.76 5.94 -5.05
N GLY A 182 -16.83 7.12 -4.42
CA GLY A 182 -17.36 7.26 -3.06
C GLY A 182 -16.34 6.93 -1.97
N CYS A 183 -15.05 6.86 -2.29
CA CYS A 183 -13.97 6.66 -1.32
C CYS A 183 -13.72 7.98 -0.56
N THR A 184 -14.56 8.29 0.42
CA THR A 184 -14.56 9.59 1.11
C THR A 184 -13.53 9.69 2.23
N GLY A 185 -12.98 8.58 2.69
CA GLY A 185 -11.94 8.52 3.71
C GLY A 185 -10.56 8.23 3.12
N THR A 186 -10.34 8.53 1.84
CA THR A 186 -9.11 8.20 1.10
C THR A 186 -8.39 9.46 0.61
N LEU A 187 -7.07 9.48 0.79
CA LEU A 187 -6.13 10.46 0.25
C LEU A 187 -4.90 9.74 -0.30
N PHE A 188 -4.57 9.99 -1.56
CA PHE A 188 -3.34 9.53 -2.20
C PHE A 188 -2.33 10.67 -2.34
N GLU A 189 -1.07 10.38 -2.06
CA GLU A 189 0.05 11.31 -2.27
C GLU A 189 1.10 10.77 -3.26
N ASN A 190 1.09 9.47 -3.55
CA ASN A 190 1.97 8.81 -4.51
C ASN A 190 1.29 7.55 -5.09
N PRO A 191 1.82 6.94 -6.18
CA PRO A 191 1.16 5.83 -6.87
C PRO A 191 1.48 4.44 -6.28
N HIS A 192 2.40 4.36 -5.31
CA HIS A 192 2.95 3.08 -4.83
C HIS A 192 2.63 2.77 -3.36
N GLY A 193 2.38 3.77 -2.52
CA GLY A 193 2.05 3.63 -1.11
C GLY A 193 3.23 3.64 -0.13
N LEU A 194 4.36 4.25 -0.50
CA LEU A 194 5.44 4.49 0.48
C LEU A 194 5.07 5.72 1.32
N ASP A 195 5.43 5.70 2.60
CA ASP A 195 4.96 6.68 3.60
C ASP A 195 6.01 7.01 4.68
N PHE A 196 7.28 6.78 4.36
CA PHE A 196 8.43 6.99 5.23
C PHE A 196 9.56 7.73 4.50
N ASP A 197 10.53 8.24 5.26
CA ASP A 197 11.64 9.06 4.76
C ASP A 197 11.16 10.21 3.87
N GLU A 198 11.56 10.23 2.59
CA GLU A 198 11.15 11.25 1.62
C GLU A 198 9.68 11.14 1.19
N TRP A 199 9.05 9.99 1.44
CA TRP A 199 7.65 9.71 1.14
C TRP A 199 6.72 9.94 2.33
N ALA A 200 7.25 10.44 3.46
CA ALA A 200 6.45 10.72 4.65
C ALA A 200 5.38 11.79 4.37
N GLY A 201 4.13 11.47 4.69
CA GLY A 201 2.99 12.34 4.47
C GLY A 201 1.71 11.81 5.12
N ASP A 202 0.56 12.34 4.69
CA ASP A 202 -0.75 12.06 5.28
C ASP A 202 -1.59 11.10 4.41
N MET A 203 -0.97 10.36 3.49
CA MET A 203 -1.74 9.40 2.70
C MET A 203 -2.40 8.31 3.55
N HIS A 204 -3.69 8.06 3.31
CA HIS A 204 -4.51 7.14 4.09
C HIS A 204 -5.73 6.66 3.28
N SER A 205 -6.39 5.63 3.78
CA SER A 205 -7.68 5.12 3.27
C SER A 205 -8.41 4.42 4.41
N THR A 206 -9.61 3.91 4.14
CA THR A 206 -10.36 3.04 5.06
C THR A 206 -10.48 1.63 4.48
N ALA A 207 -10.81 0.63 5.31
CA ALA A 207 -11.07 -0.73 4.82
C ALA A 207 -12.31 -0.76 3.89
N HIS A 208 -13.30 0.11 4.16
CA HIS A 208 -14.47 0.29 3.32
C HIS A 208 -14.09 0.82 1.93
N ASP A 209 -13.30 1.89 1.87
CA ASP A 209 -12.85 2.51 0.62
C ASP A 209 -11.97 1.56 -0.21
N VAL A 210 -11.08 0.80 0.46
CA VAL A 210 -10.30 -0.26 -0.20
C VAL A 210 -11.21 -1.29 -0.86
N ALA A 211 -12.28 -1.71 -0.18
CA ALA A 211 -13.21 -2.68 -0.76
C ALA A 211 -13.99 -2.12 -1.97
N LEU A 212 -14.31 -0.82 -1.98
CA LEU A 212 -14.89 -0.15 -3.15
C LEU A 212 -13.91 -0.15 -4.33
N MET A 213 -12.64 0.18 -4.08
CA MET A 213 -11.59 0.12 -5.10
C MET A 213 -11.40 -1.30 -5.65
N MET A 214 -11.33 -2.30 -4.78
CA MET A 214 -11.22 -3.70 -5.20
C MET A 214 -12.44 -4.15 -6.03
N GLN A 215 -13.65 -3.78 -5.60
CA GLN A 215 -14.86 -4.09 -6.35
C GLN A 215 -14.83 -3.46 -7.75
N GLU A 216 -14.34 -2.23 -7.88
CA GLU A 216 -14.18 -1.58 -9.18
C GLU A 216 -13.11 -2.27 -10.04
N ALA A 217 -11.93 -2.53 -9.48
CA ALA A 217 -10.84 -3.20 -10.17
C ALA A 217 -11.26 -4.57 -10.73
N MET A 218 -12.06 -5.32 -9.96
CA MET A 218 -12.56 -6.65 -10.36
C MET A 218 -13.65 -6.62 -11.45
N LYS A 219 -14.10 -5.44 -11.91
CA LYS A 219 -14.95 -5.33 -13.11
C LYS A 219 -14.14 -5.40 -14.41
N ASN A 220 -12.82 -5.18 -14.34
CA ASN A 220 -11.96 -5.14 -15.51
C ASN A 220 -11.27 -6.49 -15.74
N ASP A 221 -11.52 -7.10 -16.91
CA ASP A 221 -10.96 -8.43 -17.23
C ASP A 221 -9.43 -8.44 -17.33
N THR A 222 -8.80 -7.34 -17.75
CA THR A 222 -7.34 -7.24 -17.79
C THR A 222 -6.74 -7.27 -16.39
N ILE A 223 -7.31 -6.53 -15.44
CA ILE A 223 -6.84 -6.56 -14.04
C ILE A 223 -7.01 -7.98 -13.48
N ARG A 224 -8.17 -8.61 -13.71
CA ARG A 224 -8.43 -10.00 -13.28
C ARG A 224 -7.43 -10.99 -13.86
N GLU A 225 -7.10 -10.85 -15.15
CA GLU A 225 -6.09 -11.68 -15.82
C GLU A 225 -4.71 -11.49 -15.17
N VAL A 226 -4.28 -10.24 -14.98
CA VAL A 226 -2.98 -9.91 -14.39
C VAL A 226 -2.84 -10.46 -12.98
N VAL A 227 -3.84 -10.27 -12.11
CA VAL A 227 -3.76 -10.77 -10.72
C VAL A 227 -3.87 -12.29 -10.62
N ALA A 228 -4.48 -12.95 -11.61
CA ALA A 228 -4.56 -14.41 -11.70
C ALA A 228 -3.33 -15.05 -12.36
N SER A 229 -2.49 -14.25 -13.03
CA SER A 229 -1.32 -14.72 -13.78
C SER A 229 -0.36 -15.55 -12.94
N GLU A 230 0.05 -16.71 -13.45
CA GLU A 230 1.09 -17.55 -12.84
C GLU A 230 2.49 -17.22 -13.33
N ASP A 231 2.60 -16.47 -14.42
CA ASP A 231 3.88 -16.07 -15.00
C ASP A 231 4.67 -15.15 -14.06
N SER A 232 5.89 -15.56 -13.73
CA SER A 232 6.78 -14.91 -12.77
C SER A 232 7.88 -14.08 -13.44
N TRP A 233 7.70 -13.64 -14.68
CA TRP A 233 8.68 -12.82 -15.39
C TRP A 233 8.03 -11.87 -16.41
N ILE A 234 8.73 -10.79 -16.73
CA ILE A 234 8.41 -9.85 -17.81
C ILE A 234 9.61 -9.71 -18.75
N GLU A 235 9.35 -9.51 -20.03
CA GLU A 235 10.35 -9.17 -21.05
C GLU A 235 10.32 -7.66 -21.31
N VAL A 236 11.48 -7.03 -21.36
CA VAL A 236 11.63 -5.61 -21.64
C VAL A 236 12.74 -5.41 -22.68
N THR A 237 12.69 -4.31 -23.41
CA THR A 237 13.78 -3.90 -24.31
C THR A 237 14.63 -2.87 -23.58
N GLY A 238 15.90 -3.19 -23.30
CA GLY A 238 16.82 -2.29 -22.62
C GLY A 238 17.18 -1.05 -23.42
N ALA A 239 17.80 -0.08 -22.75
CA ALA A 239 18.26 1.17 -23.36
C ALA A 239 19.28 0.97 -24.51
N ASP A 240 19.97 -0.17 -24.53
CA ASP A 240 20.89 -0.58 -25.59
C ASP A 240 20.20 -1.27 -26.78
N GLY A 241 18.88 -1.44 -26.71
CA GLY A 241 18.05 -2.09 -27.72
C GLY A 241 18.04 -3.62 -27.63
N THR A 242 18.64 -4.22 -26.61
CA THR A 242 18.61 -5.67 -26.39
C THR A 242 17.46 -6.06 -25.48
N ASP A 243 16.82 -7.20 -25.75
CA ASP A 243 15.75 -7.71 -24.91
C ASP A 243 16.31 -8.50 -23.72
N HIS A 244 15.78 -8.26 -22.53
CA HIS A 244 16.08 -9.03 -21.32
C HIS A 244 14.82 -9.29 -20.49
N SER A 245 14.91 -10.29 -19.62
CA SER A 245 13.80 -10.67 -18.75
C SER A 245 14.09 -10.30 -17.30
N HIS A 246 13.09 -9.78 -16.61
CA HIS A 246 13.10 -9.57 -15.16
C HIS A 246 12.21 -10.60 -14.49
N SER A 247 12.75 -11.29 -13.48
CA SER A 247 11.96 -12.20 -12.63
C SER A 247 11.18 -11.39 -11.60
N MET A 248 9.93 -11.78 -11.35
CA MET A 248 9.04 -11.17 -10.37
C MET A 248 8.75 -12.18 -9.27
N ASP A 249 9.15 -11.84 -8.04
CA ASP A 249 8.80 -12.63 -6.87
C ASP A 249 7.30 -12.48 -6.57
N THR A 250 6.58 -13.60 -6.60
CA THR A 250 5.12 -13.59 -6.42
C THR A 250 4.77 -13.37 -4.94
N HIS A 251 4.09 -12.25 -4.64
CA HIS A 251 3.57 -11.97 -3.29
C HIS A 251 2.13 -12.48 -3.08
N ASN A 252 1.63 -13.32 -4.01
CA ASN A 252 0.29 -13.90 -3.99
C ASN A 252 0.15 -15.08 -3.00
N TYR A 253 0.29 -14.82 -1.70
CA TYR A 253 0.19 -15.84 -0.63
C TYR A 253 -1.22 -16.46 -0.42
N LEU A 254 -2.25 -16.04 -1.18
CA LEU A 254 -3.63 -16.56 -1.06
C LEU A 254 -3.98 -17.74 -1.99
N ARG A 255 -3.04 -18.25 -2.78
CA ARG A 255 -3.28 -19.39 -3.69
C ARG A 255 -3.64 -20.72 -2.99
N LEU A 256 -3.57 -20.80 -1.66
CA LEU A 256 -3.90 -22.02 -0.90
C LEU A 256 -5.41 -22.29 -0.74
N PHE A 257 -6.29 -21.37 -1.12
CA PHE A 257 -7.75 -21.58 -1.11
C PHE A 257 -8.35 -21.28 -2.49
N GLY A 258 -8.65 -22.34 -3.25
CA GLY A 258 -9.20 -22.24 -4.61
C GLY A 258 -10.47 -21.39 -4.66
N GLY A 259 -10.42 -20.29 -5.42
CA GLY A 259 -11.58 -19.41 -5.67
C GLY A 259 -11.33 -17.89 -5.55
N PHE A 260 -10.16 -17.46 -5.06
CA PHE A 260 -9.86 -16.03 -4.87
C PHE A 260 -9.02 -15.43 -6.00
N CYS A 261 -9.47 -14.30 -6.56
CA CYS A 261 -8.75 -13.51 -7.54
C CYS A 261 -7.94 -12.38 -6.87
N GLY A 262 -6.64 -12.61 -6.65
CA GLY A 262 -5.64 -11.58 -6.32
C GLY A 262 -5.59 -11.08 -4.87
N ARG A 263 -4.36 -10.82 -4.38
CA ARG A 263 -4.06 -10.02 -3.18
C ARG A 263 -2.96 -9.04 -3.54
N ASP A 264 -3.09 -7.79 -3.10
CA ASP A 264 -1.92 -6.92 -2.93
C ASP A 264 -1.58 -6.88 -1.44
N SER A 265 -0.31 -7.10 -1.10
CA SER A 265 0.17 -7.13 0.29
C SER A 265 0.90 -5.82 0.59
N GLY A 266 0.35 -5.00 1.48
CA GLY A 266 1.06 -3.86 2.05
C GLY A 266 1.70 -4.24 3.38
N ILE A 267 3.01 -4.09 3.51
CA ILE A 267 3.72 -4.10 4.80
C ILE A 267 4.45 -2.76 4.89
N GLY A 268 4.02 -1.90 5.81
CA GLY A 268 4.72 -0.67 6.19
C GLY A 268 5.18 -0.76 7.64
N PRO A 269 6.18 0.03 8.06
CA PRO A 269 6.53 0.13 9.48
C PRO A 269 5.34 0.70 10.26
N ALA A 270 5.02 0.05 11.39
CA ALA A 270 4.00 0.49 12.35
C ALA A 270 4.44 1.72 13.15
#